data_AF-A0A3M1KQ89-F1
#
_entry.id   AF-A0A3M1KQ89-F1
#
_cell.length_a   1.000
_cell.length_b   1.000
_cell.length_c   1.000
_cell.angle_alpha   90.00
_cell.angle_beta   90.00
_cell.angle_gamma   90.00
#
_symmetry.space_group_name_H-M   'P 1'
#
loop_
_entity.id
_entity.type
_entity.pdbx_description
1 polymer ?
#
loop_
_entity_poly.entity_id
_entity_poly.type
_entity_poly.pdbx_seq_one_letter_code
_entity_poly.pdbx_strand_id
1 'polypeptide(L)'
;MSANRASVVGAFFVLVVLAGGALVPGLRFLPNAAAIVPVSSTTTTSSTTTTTMPLWPPPCGEVDFNGRLTATDALHVLRAAVGLEQCLPCLCDADGDGRVTATDALRVLARAVGLQVSMACPACPAPVCGDGFVNQAGEECDGSDDGACPGLCQSDCTCAQPVCGDGIVNRTGEECDGADDDACPTLCQSDCTCPEPACGNNVREAGEVCDGTDLGGQTCTGLGFSGGTLAC
;
A
#
# COMPACT_ATOMS: atom_id res chain seq x y z
N MET A 1 4.93 41.51 27.04
CA MET A 1 5.29 40.69 25.86
C MET A 1 4.06 40.50 24.96
N SER A 2 4.27 40.65 23.64
CA SER A 2 3.46 40.25 22.46
C SER A 2 1.97 39.95 22.63
N ALA A 3 1.07 40.74 22.05
CA ALA A 3 0.71 40.79 20.62
C ALA A 3 -0.19 39.63 20.17
N ASN A 4 -1.48 39.91 19.97
CA ASN A 4 -2.35 39.17 19.06
C ASN A 4 -3.23 40.19 18.29
N ARG A 5 -2.86 40.46 17.04
CA ARG A 5 -3.65 41.23 16.07
C ARG A 5 -4.47 40.25 15.23
N ALA A 6 -5.78 40.34 15.34
CA ALA A 6 -6.72 39.71 14.41
C ALA A 6 -6.68 40.46 13.06
N SER A 7 -6.57 39.71 11.96
CA SER A 7 -6.59 40.25 10.60
C SER A 7 -7.91 39.92 9.90
N VAL A 8 -8.69 40.98 9.69
CA VAL A 8 -9.44 41.37 8.48
C VAL A 8 -10.13 40.27 7.65
N VAL A 9 -11.46 40.18 7.78
CA VAL A 9 -12.36 39.71 6.72
C VAL A 9 -12.82 40.95 5.92
N GLY A 10 -12.23 41.15 4.75
CA GLY A 10 -12.60 42.23 3.83
C GLY A 10 -13.44 41.68 2.68
N ALA A 11 -14.76 41.89 2.75
CA ALA A 11 -15.71 41.56 1.70
C ALA A 11 -15.50 42.48 0.48
N PHE A 12 -15.22 41.89 -0.68
CA PHE A 12 -15.13 42.59 -1.96
C PHE A 12 -16.54 42.99 -2.42
N PHE A 13 -16.81 44.29 -2.37
CA PHE A 13 -17.93 44.94 -3.05
C PHE A 13 -17.64 45.00 -4.56
N VAL A 14 -18.38 44.27 -5.38
CA VAL A 14 -18.42 44.52 -6.83
C VAL A 14 -19.71 45.27 -7.17
N LEU A 15 -19.46 46.47 -7.64
CA LEU A 15 -20.37 47.52 -8.09
C LEU A 15 -21.18 47.05 -9.32
N VAL A 16 -22.50 46.91 -9.19
CA VAL A 16 -23.41 46.82 -10.35
C VAL A 16 -24.04 48.19 -10.56
N VAL A 17 -23.60 48.84 -11.64
CA VAL A 17 -24.15 50.09 -12.16
C VAL A 17 -25.53 49.79 -12.77
N LEU A 18 -26.60 50.28 -12.16
CA LEU A 18 -27.95 50.25 -12.74
C LEU A 18 -28.26 51.60 -13.39
N ALA A 19 -28.36 51.57 -14.71
CA ALA A 19 -28.85 52.65 -15.55
C ALA A 19 -30.39 52.73 -15.52
N GLY A 20 -30.92 53.94 -15.32
CA GLY A 20 -32.04 54.50 -16.08
C GLY A 20 -33.42 53.84 -16.04
N GLY A 21 -34.32 54.44 -15.25
CA GLY A 21 -35.52 55.09 -15.81
C GLY A 21 -36.81 54.28 -16.00
N ALA A 22 -37.90 54.95 -15.61
CA ALA A 22 -39.31 54.76 -15.97
C ALA A 22 -40.17 53.79 -15.11
N LEU A 23 -40.94 54.42 -14.22
CA LEU A 23 -42.11 53.87 -13.52
C LEU A 23 -43.28 53.72 -14.49
N VAL A 24 -43.90 52.54 -14.53
CA VAL A 24 -45.23 52.30 -15.12
C VAL A 24 -46.13 51.68 -14.05
N PRO A 25 -47.28 52.28 -13.67
CA PRO A 25 -48.21 51.68 -12.74
C PRO A 25 -49.29 50.90 -13.50
N GLY A 26 -49.45 49.62 -13.18
CA GLY A 26 -50.59 48.85 -13.68
C GLY A 26 -50.34 47.36 -13.81
N LEU A 27 -50.34 46.63 -12.69
CA LEU A 27 -50.67 45.21 -12.73
C LEU A 27 -51.68 44.85 -11.64
N ARG A 28 -52.78 44.28 -12.11
CA ARG A 28 -53.91 43.78 -11.35
C ARG A 28 -53.53 42.48 -10.66
N PHE A 29 -54.00 42.32 -9.43
CA PHE A 29 -53.93 41.09 -8.65
C PHE A 29 -54.82 40.00 -9.29
N LEU A 30 -54.21 38.86 -9.60
CA LEU A 30 -54.88 37.56 -9.71
C LEU A 30 -54.40 36.70 -8.51
N PRO A 31 -55.28 36.10 -7.71
CA PRO A 31 -54.87 35.21 -6.63
C PRO A 31 -54.46 33.86 -7.23
N ASN A 32 -53.17 33.54 -7.17
CA ASN A 32 -52.63 32.29 -7.69
C ASN A 32 -52.62 31.21 -6.60
N ALA A 33 -53.22 30.08 -6.99
CA ALA A 33 -53.12 28.72 -6.48
C ALA A 33 -52.15 28.45 -5.31
N ALA A 34 -52.70 27.84 -4.25
CA ALA A 34 -51.94 27.14 -3.23
C ALA A 34 -51.11 26.00 -3.85
N ALA A 35 -49.79 26.20 -3.91
CA ALA A 35 -48.83 25.15 -4.21
C ALA A 35 -48.37 24.51 -2.91
N ILE A 36 -48.62 23.20 -2.79
CA ILE A 36 -48.18 22.32 -1.73
C ILE A 36 -46.66 22.13 -1.89
N VAL A 37 -45.87 22.52 -0.88
CA VAL A 37 -44.41 22.37 -0.86
C VAL A 37 -44.07 20.95 -0.39
N PRO A 38 -43.31 20.14 -1.15
CA PRO A 38 -42.76 18.89 -0.63
C PRO A 38 -41.62 19.20 0.35
N VAL A 39 -41.67 18.58 1.53
CA VAL A 39 -40.59 18.56 2.52
C VAL A 39 -39.38 17.87 1.89
N SER A 40 -38.35 18.64 1.55
CA SER A 40 -37.03 18.10 1.19
C SER A 40 -36.32 17.67 2.46
N SER A 41 -36.25 16.36 2.68
CA SER A 41 -35.34 15.74 3.64
C SER A 41 -33.89 16.03 3.22
N THR A 42 -33.18 16.79 4.04
CA THR A 42 -31.73 16.95 3.95
C THR A 42 -31.06 15.63 4.35
N THR A 43 -30.75 14.79 3.37
CA THR A 43 -29.80 13.70 3.54
C THR A 43 -28.40 14.31 3.59
N THR A 44 -27.75 14.21 4.75
CA THR A 44 -26.33 14.48 4.90
C THR A 44 -25.56 13.46 4.07
N THR A 45 -25.11 13.86 2.89
CA THR A 45 -24.16 13.07 2.10
C THR A 45 -22.82 13.13 2.83
N SER A 46 -22.56 12.11 3.64
CA SER A 46 -21.20 11.79 4.10
C SER A 46 -20.34 11.57 2.86
N SER A 47 -19.42 12.49 2.59
CA SER A 47 -18.39 12.33 1.56
C SER A 47 -17.42 11.25 2.03
N THR A 48 -17.64 10.02 1.56
CA THR A 48 -16.65 8.95 1.64
C THR A 48 -15.56 9.30 0.63
N THR A 49 -14.36 9.63 1.10
CA THR A 49 -13.16 9.60 0.25
C THR A 49 -12.88 8.13 -0.02
N THR A 50 -13.47 7.60 -1.08
CA THR A 50 -13.04 6.33 -1.65
C THR A 50 -11.67 6.58 -2.25
N THR A 51 -10.63 5.97 -1.67
CA THR A 51 -9.37 5.74 -2.36
C THR A 51 -9.70 4.77 -3.51
N THR A 52 -10.13 5.32 -4.63
CA THR A 52 -10.26 4.54 -5.87
C THR A 52 -8.85 4.06 -6.19
N MET A 53 -8.61 2.76 -6.02
CA MET A 53 -7.42 2.13 -6.60
C MET A 53 -7.32 2.57 -8.07
N PRO A 54 -6.12 2.95 -8.55
CA PRO A 54 -5.96 3.48 -9.90
C PRO A 54 -6.62 2.53 -10.89
N LEU A 55 -7.46 3.09 -11.77
CA LEU A 55 -8.19 2.33 -12.78
C LEU A 55 -7.16 1.64 -13.67
N TRP A 56 -7.07 0.31 -13.58
CA TRP A 56 -6.38 -0.47 -14.59
C TRP A 56 -7.24 -0.57 -15.86
N PRO A 57 -6.67 -0.37 -17.06
CA PRO A 57 -5.30 0.06 -17.34
C PRO A 57 -5.12 1.60 -17.22
N PRO A 58 -3.92 2.08 -16.88
CA PRO A 58 -3.62 3.51 -16.79
C PRO A 58 -3.76 4.21 -18.14
N PRO A 59 -3.98 5.54 -18.16
CA PRO A 59 -3.86 6.32 -19.37
C PRO A 59 -2.48 6.18 -20.03
N CYS A 60 -2.47 6.01 -21.35
CA CYS A 60 -1.27 5.92 -22.19
C CYS A 60 -0.28 7.06 -21.88
N GLY A 61 0.97 6.70 -21.60
CA GLY A 61 2.04 7.61 -21.22
C GLY A 61 2.12 7.94 -19.74
N GLU A 62 1.26 7.40 -18.87
CA GLU A 62 1.36 7.56 -17.42
C GLU A 62 2.14 6.39 -16.80
N VAL A 63 3.31 6.67 -16.23
CA VAL A 63 4.30 5.63 -15.87
C VAL A 63 4.46 5.48 -14.37
N ASP A 64 4.06 6.49 -13.58
CA ASP A 64 4.16 6.49 -12.13
C ASP A 64 2.83 6.19 -11.41
N PHE A 65 1.76 5.91 -12.18
CA PHE A 65 0.43 5.47 -11.72
C PHE A 65 -0.23 6.42 -10.67
N ASN A 66 0.15 7.70 -10.67
CA ASN A 66 -0.37 8.72 -9.77
C ASN A 66 -1.74 9.33 -10.19
N GLY A 67 -2.31 8.86 -11.31
CA GLY A 67 -3.52 9.32 -11.96
C GLY A 67 -3.39 10.61 -12.80
N ARG A 68 -2.18 11.06 -13.12
CA ARG A 68 -1.92 12.33 -13.83
C ARG A 68 -0.83 12.21 -14.88
N LEU A 69 -1.14 12.65 -16.10
CA LEU A 69 -0.16 12.77 -17.17
C LEU A 69 0.61 14.10 -17.04
N THR A 70 1.90 14.04 -16.73
CA THR A 70 2.77 15.19 -16.47
C THR A 70 4.08 15.14 -17.29
N ALA A 71 4.90 16.19 -17.17
CA ALA A 71 6.24 16.19 -17.77
C ALA A 71 7.18 15.17 -17.09
N THR A 72 6.89 14.76 -15.86
CA THR A 72 7.63 13.71 -15.14
C THR A 72 7.49 12.38 -15.87
N ASP A 73 6.29 12.07 -16.36
CA ASP A 73 6.03 10.84 -17.11
C ASP A 73 6.81 10.80 -18.43
N ALA A 74 6.82 11.91 -19.17
CA ALA A 74 7.61 12.02 -20.39
C ALA A 74 9.11 11.81 -20.14
N LEU A 75 9.62 12.26 -18.98
CA LEU A 75 11.01 12.03 -18.59
C LEU A 75 11.25 10.53 -18.32
N HIS A 76 10.33 9.84 -17.65
CA HIS A 76 10.42 8.39 -17.44
C HIS A 76 10.43 7.62 -18.77
N VAL A 77 9.53 7.97 -19.71
CA VAL A 77 9.52 7.37 -21.06
C VAL A 77 10.85 7.62 -21.78
N LEU A 78 11.41 8.82 -21.67
CA LEU A 78 12.70 9.14 -22.27
C LEU A 78 13.85 8.33 -21.66
N ARG A 79 13.81 8.10 -20.34
CA ARG A 79 14.78 7.26 -19.62
C ARG A 79 14.67 5.80 -20.04
N ALA A 80 13.46 5.30 -20.24
CA ALA A 80 13.24 3.95 -20.78
C ALA A 80 13.78 3.84 -22.22
N ALA A 81 13.56 4.85 -23.07
CA ALA A 81 14.07 4.88 -24.44
C ALA A 81 15.60 4.83 -24.53
N VAL A 82 16.32 5.37 -23.53
CA VAL A 82 17.79 5.31 -23.44
C VAL A 82 18.31 4.09 -22.65
N GLY A 83 17.42 3.19 -22.21
CA GLY A 83 17.78 1.98 -21.48
C GLY A 83 18.21 2.20 -20.03
N LEU A 84 17.82 3.33 -19.43
CA LEU A 84 18.12 3.63 -18.03
C LEU A 84 17.08 3.04 -17.06
N GLU A 85 15.87 2.76 -17.54
CA GLU A 85 14.76 2.21 -16.76
C GLU A 85 13.96 1.23 -17.63
N GLN A 86 13.21 0.32 -17.00
CA GLN A 86 12.28 -0.55 -17.70
C GLN A 86 10.91 0.12 -17.80
N CYS A 87 10.26 0.00 -18.95
CA CYS A 87 8.87 0.41 -19.10
C CYS A 87 8.15 -0.57 -20.01
N LEU A 88 6.89 -0.85 -19.69
CA LEU A 88 6.05 -1.67 -20.54
C LEU A 88 5.70 -0.91 -21.83
N PRO A 89 5.77 -1.56 -23.01
CA PRO A 89 5.35 -0.95 -24.27
C PRO A 89 3.91 -0.40 -24.22
N CYS A 90 3.00 -1.04 -23.49
CA CYS A 90 1.62 -0.58 -23.39
C CYS A 90 1.44 0.80 -22.71
N LEU A 91 2.47 1.31 -22.02
CA LEU A 91 2.47 2.66 -21.43
C LEU A 91 3.44 3.61 -22.14
N CYS A 92 4.61 3.11 -22.56
CA CYS A 92 5.69 3.94 -23.10
C CYS A 92 5.81 3.96 -24.63
N ASP A 93 5.08 3.12 -25.37
CA ASP A 93 4.98 3.18 -26.84
C ASP A 93 3.78 4.08 -27.20
N ALA A 94 3.97 5.40 -27.06
CA ALA A 94 2.90 6.38 -27.18
C ALA A 94 2.41 6.53 -28.63
N ASP A 95 3.24 6.18 -29.62
CA ASP A 95 2.88 6.23 -31.03
C ASP A 95 2.48 4.89 -31.65
N GLY A 96 2.66 3.79 -30.91
CA GLY A 96 2.21 2.45 -31.26
C GLY A 96 3.08 1.75 -32.31
N ASP A 97 4.35 2.16 -32.46
CA ASP A 97 5.27 1.61 -33.46
C ASP A 97 5.99 0.33 -33.01
N GLY A 98 5.75 -0.10 -31.76
CA GLY A 98 6.33 -1.28 -31.13
C GLY A 98 7.71 -1.03 -30.51
N ARG A 99 8.15 0.22 -30.39
CA ARG A 99 9.43 0.60 -29.79
C ARG A 99 9.23 1.75 -28.79
N VAL A 100 10.08 1.79 -27.77
CA VAL A 100 10.12 2.93 -26.84
C VAL A 100 11.29 3.82 -27.24
N THR A 101 10.98 5.01 -27.73
CA THR A 101 11.94 5.98 -28.29
C THR A 101 11.70 7.39 -27.75
N ALA A 102 12.58 8.33 -28.11
CA ALA A 102 12.38 9.74 -27.78
C ALA A 102 11.12 10.35 -28.44
N THR A 103 10.62 9.73 -29.52
CA THR A 103 9.37 10.13 -30.18
C THR A 103 8.18 9.94 -29.24
N ASP A 104 8.19 8.85 -28.47
CA ASP A 104 7.15 8.53 -27.50
C ASP A 104 7.14 9.54 -26.36
N ALA A 105 8.30 9.80 -25.79
CA ALA A 105 8.46 10.81 -24.74
C ALA A 105 7.95 12.18 -25.18
N LEU A 106 8.20 12.58 -26.44
CA LEU A 106 7.71 13.84 -26.98
C LEU A 106 6.19 13.87 -27.10
N ARG A 107 5.54 12.76 -27.50
CA ARG A 107 4.07 12.68 -27.53
C ARG A 107 3.45 12.74 -26.15
N VAL A 108 4.04 12.05 -25.18
CA VAL A 108 3.61 12.12 -23.78
C VAL A 108 3.73 13.54 -23.25
N LEU A 109 4.87 14.22 -23.49
CA LEU A 109 5.06 15.61 -23.08
C LEU A 109 4.07 16.56 -23.75
N ALA A 110 3.85 16.39 -25.06
CA ALA A 110 2.89 17.17 -25.82
C ALA A 110 1.48 17.05 -25.23
N ARG A 111 1.06 15.83 -24.89
CA ARG A 111 -0.24 15.59 -24.26
C ARG A 111 -0.31 16.18 -22.84
N ALA A 112 0.77 16.06 -22.06
CA ALA A 112 0.86 16.62 -20.70
C ALA A 112 0.74 18.15 -20.67
N VAL A 113 1.25 18.85 -21.69
CA VAL A 113 1.11 20.32 -21.82
C VAL A 113 -0.22 20.77 -22.46
N GLY A 114 -1.13 19.83 -22.76
CA GLY A 114 -2.45 20.11 -23.32
C GLY A 114 -2.52 20.16 -24.85
N LEU A 115 -1.47 19.71 -25.56
CA LEU A 115 -1.52 19.59 -27.02
C LEU A 115 -2.38 18.40 -27.43
N GLN A 116 -3.18 18.59 -28.48
CA GLN A 116 -4.04 17.55 -29.04
C GLN A 116 -3.25 16.64 -29.99
N VAL A 117 -2.47 15.72 -29.41
CA VAL A 117 -1.76 14.65 -30.13
C VAL A 117 -2.52 13.33 -30.02
N SER A 118 -2.50 12.53 -31.10
CA SER A 118 -3.02 11.16 -31.05
C SER A 118 -2.05 10.27 -30.26
N MET A 119 -2.62 9.48 -29.36
CA MET A 119 -1.91 8.47 -28.57
C MET A 119 -2.40 7.12 -29.06
N ALA A 120 -1.48 6.19 -29.33
CA ALA A 120 -1.78 4.89 -29.94
C ALA A 120 -1.10 3.74 -29.17
N CYS A 121 -1.04 3.86 -27.84
CA CYS A 121 -0.46 2.81 -27.01
C CYS A 121 -1.07 1.43 -27.29
N PRO A 122 -0.24 0.37 -27.32
CA PRO A 122 -0.71 -1.00 -27.29
C PRO A 122 -1.59 -1.26 -26.07
N ALA A 123 -2.53 -2.20 -26.18
CA ALA A 123 -3.30 -2.64 -25.02
C ALA A 123 -2.36 -3.29 -23.98
N CYS A 124 -2.48 -2.87 -22.72
CA CYS A 124 -1.77 -3.57 -21.64
C CYS A 124 -2.33 -4.99 -21.48
N PRO A 125 -1.46 -6.00 -21.26
CA PRO A 125 -1.92 -7.31 -20.84
C PRO A 125 -2.77 -7.16 -19.57
N ALA A 126 -3.77 -8.03 -19.39
CA ALA A 126 -4.44 -8.08 -18.10
C ALA A 126 -3.39 -8.44 -17.04
N PRO A 127 -3.40 -7.77 -15.88
CA PRO A 127 -2.45 -8.08 -14.84
C PRO A 127 -2.69 -9.52 -14.39
N VAL A 128 -1.61 -10.24 -14.13
CA VAL A 128 -1.66 -11.64 -13.73
C VAL A 128 -0.67 -11.89 -12.60
N CYS A 129 -1.05 -12.77 -11.70
CA CYS A 129 -0.13 -13.32 -10.71
C CYS A 129 1.15 -13.86 -11.38
N GLY A 130 2.31 -13.37 -10.97
CA GLY A 130 3.60 -13.70 -11.57
C GLY A 130 4.15 -12.65 -12.56
N ASP A 131 3.59 -11.43 -12.62
CA ASP A 131 4.03 -10.34 -13.51
C ASP A 131 5.03 -9.35 -12.87
N GLY A 132 5.37 -9.57 -11.58
CA GLY A 132 6.28 -8.78 -10.77
C GLY A 132 5.66 -7.53 -10.13
N PHE A 133 4.33 -7.36 -10.17
CA PHE A 133 3.64 -6.20 -9.62
C PHE A 133 2.34 -6.58 -8.91
N VAL A 134 2.21 -6.17 -7.63
CA VAL A 134 0.94 -6.26 -6.90
C VAL A 134 -0.05 -5.20 -7.41
N ASN A 135 -0.88 -5.55 -8.38
CA ASN A 135 -1.71 -4.60 -9.15
C ASN A 135 -3.14 -5.11 -9.43
N GLN A 136 -3.51 -6.32 -8.99
CA GLN A 136 -4.86 -6.89 -9.07
C GLN A 136 -5.65 -6.78 -7.77
N ALA A 137 -6.98 -6.77 -7.91
CA ALA A 137 -7.85 -6.93 -6.76
C ALA A 137 -7.76 -8.36 -6.22
N GLY A 138 -7.21 -8.51 -5.00
CA GLY A 138 -7.03 -9.81 -4.34
C GLY A 138 -5.63 -10.40 -4.46
N GLU A 139 -4.69 -9.68 -5.09
CA GLU A 139 -3.27 -10.02 -5.12
C GLU A 139 -2.58 -9.38 -3.91
N GLU A 140 -1.93 -10.22 -3.09
CA GLU A 140 -1.22 -9.79 -1.88
C GLU A 140 0.30 -9.72 -2.09
N CYS A 141 0.79 -10.45 -3.11
CA CYS A 141 2.17 -10.60 -3.54
C CYS A 141 2.20 -11.01 -5.02
N ASP A 142 3.35 -10.93 -5.69
CA ASP A 142 3.60 -11.37 -7.06
C ASP A 142 4.96 -12.11 -7.24
N GLY A 143 4.88 -13.44 -7.29
CA GLY A 143 6.03 -14.29 -7.59
C GLY A 143 6.93 -14.55 -6.39
N SER A 144 8.19 -14.91 -6.59
CA SER A 144 9.05 -15.40 -5.50
C SER A 144 9.86 -14.32 -4.77
N ASP A 145 9.85 -13.07 -5.24
CA ASP A 145 10.75 -11.99 -4.80
C ASP A 145 10.02 -10.79 -4.15
N ASP A 146 8.85 -10.98 -3.53
CA ASP A 146 8.12 -9.86 -2.92
C ASP A 146 8.57 -9.47 -1.52
N GLY A 147 8.63 -8.16 -1.30
CA GLY A 147 8.82 -7.57 0.03
C GLY A 147 7.62 -7.73 0.98
N ALA A 148 6.44 -8.14 0.48
CA ALA A 148 5.24 -8.37 1.30
C ALA A 148 5.25 -9.73 2.01
N CYS A 149 5.70 -10.79 1.32
CA CYS A 149 5.92 -12.11 1.90
C CYS A 149 7.09 -12.83 1.19
N PRO A 150 8.35 -12.55 1.61
CA PRO A 150 9.56 -13.06 0.95
C PRO A 150 9.58 -14.59 0.88
N GLY A 151 9.52 -15.16 -0.33
CA GLY A 151 9.54 -16.61 -0.56
C GLY A 151 8.25 -17.37 -0.19
N LEU A 152 7.18 -16.67 0.22
CA LEU A 152 5.93 -17.28 0.69
C LEU A 152 4.71 -16.94 -0.20
N CYS A 153 4.93 -16.24 -1.30
CA CYS A 153 3.88 -15.96 -2.26
C CYS A 153 3.44 -17.27 -2.95
N GLN A 154 2.16 -17.60 -2.82
CA GLN A 154 1.60 -18.79 -3.45
C GLN A 154 1.32 -18.53 -4.93
N SER A 155 1.10 -19.60 -5.70
CA SER A 155 0.76 -19.50 -7.13
C SER A 155 -0.60 -18.86 -7.42
N ASP A 156 -1.43 -18.65 -6.39
CA ASP A 156 -2.67 -17.90 -6.45
C ASP A 156 -2.51 -16.44 -5.96
N CYS A 157 -1.28 -16.01 -5.73
CA CYS A 157 -0.90 -14.68 -5.24
C CYS A 157 -1.55 -14.28 -3.92
N THR A 158 -1.90 -15.28 -3.11
CA THR A 158 -2.15 -15.11 -1.69
C THR A 158 -0.85 -15.31 -0.92
N CYS A 159 -0.65 -14.53 0.13
CA CYS A 159 0.42 -14.85 1.06
C CYS A 159 -0.05 -16.02 1.93
N ALA A 160 0.73 -17.10 1.95
CA ALA A 160 0.55 -18.12 2.95
C ALA A 160 0.59 -17.43 4.33
N GLN A 161 -0.44 -17.63 5.17
CA GLN A 161 -0.37 -17.19 6.57
C GLN A 161 0.95 -17.70 7.17
N PRO A 162 1.62 -16.91 8.03
CA PRO A 162 2.93 -17.27 8.55
C PRO A 162 3.00 -18.74 8.99
N VAL A 163 4.01 -19.42 8.45
CA VAL A 163 4.12 -20.86 8.47
C VAL A 163 5.24 -21.22 9.42
N CYS A 164 4.93 -22.12 10.34
CA CYS A 164 5.92 -22.78 11.15
C CYS A 164 7.09 -23.30 10.30
N GLY A 165 8.30 -22.79 10.52
CA GLY A 165 9.49 -23.10 9.75
C GLY A 165 9.97 -21.96 8.84
N ASP A 166 9.42 -20.74 8.94
CA ASP A 166 9.87 -19.56 8.19
C ASP A 166 11.06 -18.82 8.84
N GLY A 167 11.48 -19.30 10.01
CA GLY A 167 12.62 -18.80 10.77
C GLY A 167 12.35 -17.49 11.50
N ILE A 168 11.10 -17.09 11.73
CA ILE A 168 10.73 -15.93 12.56
C ILE A 168 9.41 -16.16 13.33
N VAL A 169 9.39 -15.94 14.65
CA VAL A 169 8.14 -16.04 15.44
C VAL A 169 7.24 -14.82 15.16
N ASN A 170 6.22 -14.97 14.32
CA ASN A 170 5.43 -13.85 13.79
C ASN A 170 3.90 -14.11 13.77
N ARG A 171 3.42 -15.27 14.24
CA ARG A 171 2.00 -15.64 14.28
C ARG A 171 1.41 -15.71 15.69
N THR A 172 0.12 -15.37 15.83
CA THR A 172 -0.63 -15.65 17.06
C THR A 172 -0.73 -17.17 17.32
N GLY A 173 -0.08 -17.65 18.37
CA GLY A 173 -0.07 -19.06 18.77
C GLY A 173 1.17 -19.84 18.33
N GLU A 174 2.14 -19.17 17.71
CA GLU A 174 3.47 -19.71 17.43
C GLU A 174 4.41 -19.39 18.59
N GLU A 175 5.02 -20.42 19.16
CA GLU A 175 5.91 -20.30 20.34
C GLU A 175 7.39 -20.32 19.94
N CYS A 176 7.71 -20.88 18.79
CA CYS A 176 9.04 -21.05 18.22
C CYS A 176 8.94 -21.16 16.70
N ASP A 177 10.03 -20.90 15.95
CA ASP A 177 10.08 -21.19 14.52
C ASP A 177 11.44 -21.75 14.08
N GLY A 178 11.58 -23.07 14.20
CA GLY A 178 12.74 -23.79 13.67
C GLY A 178 14.07 -23.36 14.30
N ALA A 179 14.80 -22.45 13.65
CA ALA A 179 16.09 -21.95 14.10
C ALA A 179 16.00 -20.65 14.94
N ASP A 180 14.88 -19.93 14.87
CA ASP A 180 14.54 -18.80 15.75
C ASP A 180 13.66 -19.33 16.89
N ASP A 181 14.26 -20.15 17.77
CA ASP A 181 13.59 -20.96 18.79
C ASP A 181 14.04 -20.64 20.23
N ASP A 182 14.21 -19.35 20.54
CA ASP A 182 14.60 -18.85 21.87
C ASP A 182 13.76 -19.43 23.03
N ALA A 183 12.49 -19.77 22.78
CA ALA A 183 11.58 -20.36 23.76
C ALA A 183 11.84 -21.86 24.01
N CYS A 184 12.25 -22.62 22.99
CA CYS A 184 12.57 -24.06 23.11
C CYS A 184 13.66 -24.49 22.11
N PRO A 185 14.94 -24.21 22.44
CA PRO A 185 16.07 -24.45 21.54
C PRO A 185 16.17 -25.92 21.10
N THR A 186 16.21 -26.14 19.79
CA THR A 186 16.24 -27.43 19.06
C THR A 186 15.02 -28.34 19.28
N LEU A 187 13.99 -27.86 19.96
CA LEU A 187 12.80 -28.62 20.35
C LEU A 187 11.51 -28.12 19.73
N CYS A 188 11.59 -27.12 18.85
CA CYS A 188 10.43 -26.61 18.14
C CYS A 188 9.74 -27.72 17.32
N GLN A 189 8.48 -28.03 17.66
CA GLN A 189 7.72 -29.05 16.93
C GLN A 189 7.27 -28.54 15.57
N SER A 190 6.86 -29.45 14.68
CA SER A 190 6.36 -29.09 13.34
C SER A 190 5.04 -28.31 13.35
N ASP A 191 4.37 -28.20 14.49
CA ASP A 191 3.20 -27.35 14.70
C ASP A 191 3.53 -26.04 15.43
N CYS A 192 4.83 -25.74 15.63
CA CYS A 192 5.37 -24.57 16.29
C CYS A 192 4.87 -24.36 17.72
N THR A 193 4.59 -25.48 18.38
CA THR A 193 4.44 -25.55 19.83
C THR A 193 5.74 -26.03 20.46
N CYS A 194 6.01 -25.54 21.66
CA CYS A 194 7.06 -26.11 22.47
C CYS A 194 6.52 -27.35 23.22
N PRO A 195 7.27 -28.46 23.27
CA PRO A 195 6.90 -29.59 24.11
C PRO A 195 6.83 -29.14 25.58
N GLU A 196 5.91 -29.76 26.34
CA GLU A 196 5.90 -29.60 27.80
C GLU A 196 7.25 -30.01 28.38
N PRO A 197 7.81 -29.21 29.33
CA PRO A 197 9.13 -29.48 29.90
C PRO A 197 9.14 -30.85 30.60
N ALA A 198 10.14 -31.66 30.30
CA ALA A 198 10.19 -33.07 30.67
C ALA A 198 11.56 -33.47 31.20
N CYS A 199 11.73 -33.27 32.52
CA CYS A 199 12.93 -33.65 33.23
C CYS A 199 13.38 -35.11 32.99
N GLY A 200 14.67 -35.27 32.70
CA GLY A 200 15.36 -36.54 32.49
C GLY A 200 15.53 -36.92 31.00
N ASN A 201 15.30 -35.99 30.08
CA ASN A 201 15.41 -36.23 28.63
C ASN A 201 16.77 -35.75 28.03
N ASN A 202 17.66 -35.18 28.84
CA ASN A 202 18.95 -34.57 28.48
C ASN A 202 18.87 -33.29 27.63
N VAL A 203 17.73 -32.59 27.61
CA VAL A 203 17.59 -31.27 26.98
C VAL A 203 17.06 -30.29 28.03
N ARG A 204 17.74 -29.15 28.20
CA ARG A 204 17.31 -28.15 29.17
C ARG A 204 16.21 -27.26 28.59
N GLU A 205 14.96 -27.52 28.96
CA GLU A 205 13.81 -26.72 28.51
C GLU A 205 13.62 -25.41 29.31
N ALA A 206 12.74 -24.54 28.80
CA ALA A 206 12.40 -23.29 29.46
C ALA A 206 11.80 -23.55 30.87
N GLY A 207 12.55 -23.12 31.89
CA GLY A 207 12.17 -23.31 33.30
C GLY A 207 12.99 -24.38 34.03
N GLU A 208 13.79 -25.17 33.31
CA GLU A 208 14.69 -26.15 33.91
C GLU A 208 16.05 -25.53 34.27
N VAL A 209 16.55 -25.86 35.46
CA VAL A 209 17.89 -25.43 35.89
C VAL A 209 18.97 -26.31 35.23
N CYS A 210 18.64 -27.58 35.00
CA CYS A 210 19.44 -28.59 34.35
C CYS A 210 18.51 -29.72 33.88
N ASP A 211 18.99 -30.57 32.95
CA ASP A 211 18.38 -31.87 32.63
C ASP A 211 19.47 -32.90 32.31
N GLY A 212 19.52 -33.97 33.10
CA GLY A 212 20.42 -35.10 32.87
C GLY A 212 21.88 -34.66 32.84
N THR A 213 22.48 -34.67 31.65
CA THR A 213 23.87 -34.24 31.42
C THR A 213 24.03 -32.75 31.07
N ASP A 214 22.95 -32.05 30.70
CA ASP A 214 22.96 -30.61 30.51
C ASP A 214 22.78 -29.89 31.86
N LEU A 215 23.90 -29.45 32.43
CA LEU A 215 23.93 -28.80 33.74
C LEU A 215 23.64 -27.29 33.71
N GLY A 216 23.17 -26.71 32.61
CA GLY A 216 22.87 -25.27 32.60
C GLY A 216 24.10 -24.37 32.70
N GLY A 217 25.29 -24.89 32.37
CA GLY A 217 26.56 -24.21 32.60
C GLY A 217 26.99 -24.13 34.07
N GLN A 218 26.29 -24.81 34.99
CA GLN A 218 26.65 -24.85 36.40
C GLN A 218 27.96 -25.61 36.63
N THR A 219 28.76 -25.13 37.59
CA THR A 219 30.03 -25.76 38.00
C THR A 219 30.08 -25.90 39.52
N CYS A 220 30.82 -26.90 40.04
CA CYS A 220 30.99 -27.06 41.49
C CYS A 220 31.46 -25.76 42.15
N THR A 221 32.41 -25.07 41.51
CA THR A 221 32.93 -23.77 41.92
C THR A 221 31.87 -22.67 41.88
N GLY A 222 30.98 -22.67 40.87
CA GLY A 222 29.87 -21.72 40.76
C GLY A 222 28.84 -21.87 41.88
N LEU A 223 28.70 -23.08 42.44
CA LEU A 223 27.82 -23.40 43.56
C LEU A 223 28.51 -23.33 44.94
N GLY A 224 29.78 -22.92 45.00
CA GLY A 224 30.54 -22.76 46.25
C GLY A 224 31.22 -24.03 46.78
N PHE A 225 31.27 -25.09 45.99
CA PHE A 225 31.98 -26.33 46.32
C PHE A 225 33.39 -26.34 45.73
N SER A 226 34.33 -26.99 46.44
CA SER A 226 35.74 -27.09 46.04
C SER A 226 36.03 -28.22 45.04
N GLY A 227 35.07 -29.11 44.78
CA GLY A 227 35.16 -30.19 43.79
C GLY A 227 34.02 -31.22 43.91
N GLY A 228 33.87 -32.08 42.90
CA GLY A 228 32.84 -33.13 42.83
C GLY A 228 32.41 -33.44 41.39
N THR A 229 31.46 -34.37 41.24
CA THR A 229 30.73 -34.59 39.98
C THR A 229 29.34 -34.02 40.16
N LEU A 230 28.97 -33.04 39.33
CA LEU A 230 27.61 -32.50 39.30
C LEU A 230 26.70 -33.45 38.53
N ALA A 231 25.48 -33.59 39.04
CA ALA A 231 24.37 -34.24 38.37
C ALA A 231 23.15 -33.32 38.50
N CYS A 232 22.32 -33.34 37.46
CA CYS A 232 20.92 -33.03 37.61
C CYS A 232 20.22 -34.27 38.22
#